data_AF-A0A483HX44-F1
#
_entry.id   AF-A0A483HX44-F1
#
_cell.length_a   1.000
_cell.length_b   1.000
_cell.length_c   1.000
_cell.angle_alpha   90.00
_cell.angle_beta   90.00
_cell.angle_gamma   90.00
#
_symmetry.space_group_name_H-M   'P 1'
#
loop_
_entity.id
_entity.type
_entity.pdbx_description
1 polymer ?
#
loop_
_entity_poly.entity_id
_entity_poly.type
_entity_poly.pdbx_seq_one_letter_code
_entity_poly.pdbx_strand_id
1 'polypeptide(L)' 'GTVCVVGKMRDLILQLSKSSIYSTKPINLTMY' A
#
# COMPACT_ATOMS: atom_id res chain seq x y z
N GLY A 1 -4.77 5.12 23.01
CA GLY A 1 -4.73 3.71 22.57
C GLY A 1 -4.83 3.56 21.06
N THR A 2 -5.81 4.20 20.41
CA THR A 2 -6.14 3.98 18.98
C THR A 2 -5.08 4.51 18.00
N VAL A 3 -4.42 5.64 18.32
CA VAL A 3 -3.44 6.27 17.43
C VAL A 3 -2.21 5.37 17.18
N CYS A 4 -1.77 4.60 18.18
CA CYS A 4 -0.64 3.68 18.06
C CYS A 4 -0.95 2.49 17.13
N VAL A 5 -2.19 1.97 17.19
CA VAL A 5 -2.65 0.86 16.33
C VAL A 5 -2.83 1.34 14.89
N VAL A 6 -3.50 2.48 14.69
CA VAL A 6 -3.67 3.08 13.37
C VAL A 6 -2.32 3.45 12.76
N GLY A 7 -1.39 3.99 13.56
CA GLY A 7 -0.01 4.27 13.13
C GLY A 7 0.73 3.02 12.68
N LYS A 8 0.63 1.92 13.43
CA LYS A 8 1.28 0.65 13.09
C LYS A 8 0.64 -0.02 11.87
N MET A 9 -0.69 0.06 11.72
CA MET A 9 -1.38 -0.43 10.52
C MET A 9 -1.03 0.43 9.30
N ARG A 10 -0.94 1.75 9.44
CA ARG A 10 -0.46 2.69 8.41
C ARG A 10 0.95 2.31 7.96
N ASP A 11 1.87 2.11 8.89
CA ASP A 11 3.26 1.81 8.57
C ASP A 11 3.39 0.42 7.94
N LEU A 12 2.59 -0.57 8.39
CA LEU A 12 2.53 -1.89 7.79
C LEU A 12 2.01 -1.83 6.34
N ILE A 13 0.89 -1.14 6.10
CA ILE A 13 0.33 -0.93 4.75
C ILE A 13 1.35 -0.22 3.86
N LEU A 14 2.07 0.77 4.41
CA LEU A 14 3.09 1.54 3.71
C LEU A 14 4.38 0.74 3.43
N GLN A 15 4.72 -0.23 4.27
CA GLN A 15 5.79 -1.20 4.02
C GLN A 15 5.39 -2.17 2.90
N LEU A 16 4.15 -2.67 2.95
CA LEU A 16 3.62 -3.60 1.95
C LEU A 16 3.46 -2.95 0.56
N SER A 17 3.02 -1.69 0.48
CA SER A 17 2.84 -0.98 -0.80
C SER A 17 4.16 -0.68 -1.53
N LYS A 18 5.29 -0.63 -0.81
CA LYS A 18 6.63 -0.56 -1.39
C LYS A 18 7.18 -1.93 -1.79
N SER A 19 6.60 -3.01 -1.30
CA SER A 19 6.95 -4.36 -1.72
C SER A 19 6.41 -4.65 -3.12
N SER A 20 7.21 -5.30 -3.96
CA SER A 20 6.85 -5.63 -5.35
C SER A 20 5.66 -6.58 -5.47
N ILE A 21 5.25 -7.22 -4.37
CA ILE A 21 4.10 -8.15 -4.30
C ILE A 21 2.77 -7.39 -4.26
N TYR A 22 2.74 -6.16 -3.73
CA TYR A 22 1.54 -5.32 -3.64
C TYR A 22 1.68 -3.97 -4.36
N SER A 23 2.77 -3.78 -5.11
CA SER A 23 2.91 -2.66 -6.02
C SER A 23 1.91 -2.84 -7.17
N THR A 24 0.74 -2.21 -7.06
CA THR A 24 -0.13 -1.99 -8.22
C THR A 24 0.65 -1.13 -9.20
N LYS A 25 1.40 -1.75 -10.12
CA LYS A 25 1.79 -1.08 -11.35
C LYS A 25 0.47 -0.62 -11.97
N PRO A 26 0.29 0.66 -12.32
CA PRO A 26 -0.86 1.05 -13.11
C PRO A 26 -0.78 0.18 -14.37
N ILE A 27 -1.66 -0.83 -14.43
CA ILE A 27 -1.90 -1.57 -15.65
C ILE A 27 -2.43 -0.48 -16.55
N ASN A 28 -1.64 -0.09 -17.55
CA ASN A 28 -2.00 0.95 -18.51
C ASN A 28 -3.26 0.49 -19.24
N LEU A 29 -4.42 0.68 -18.62
CA LEU A 29 -5.75 0.34 -19.10
C LEU A 29 -6.20 1.30 -20.21
N THR A 30 -5.23 1.92 -20.89
CA THR A 30 -5.39 2.67 -22.13
C THR A 30 -4.93 1.78 -23.27
N MET A 31 -5.71 0.73 -23.52
CA MET A 31 -5.92 0.22 -24.86
C MET A 31 -7.32 0.68 -25.24
N TYR A 32 -7.47 1.95 -25.62
CA TYR A 32 -8.45 2.57 -26.51
C TYR A 32 -8.20 4.08 -26.53
#